data_AF-A0A6A5AF41-F1
#
_entry.id   AF-A0A6A5AF41-F1
#
_cell.length_a   1.000
_cell.length_b   1.000
_cell.length_c   1.000
_cell.angle_alpha   90.00
_cell.angle_beta   90.00
_cell.angle_gamma   90.00
#
_symmetry.space_group_name_H-M   'P 1'
#
loop_
_entity.id
_entity.type
_entity.pdbx_description
1 polymer ?
#
loop_
_entity_poly.entity_id
_entity_poly.type
_entity_poly.pdbx_seq_one_letter_code
_entity_poly.pdbx_strand_id
1 'polypeptide(L)'
;VLEAIALPTSVSEGGDGRPFRVSATIVSLIGAFAMAVTFKDLSVLMGFVGATGDIMLNFAVPGMFLIEVGTKTNDRRSKWLGSFLLITGIVMAILSLIGLLA
;
A
#
# COMPACT_ATOMS: atom_id res chain seq x y z
N VAL A 1 -1.29 -35.09 0.25
CA VAL A 1 -0.76 -33.77 -0.20
C VAL A 1 -1.90 -32.86 -0.66
N LEU A 2 -3.07 -32.86 -0.02
CA LEU A 2 -4.19 -32.00 -0.45
C LEU A 2 -5.15 -31.58 0.70
N GLU A 3 -4.67 -31.47 1.94
CA GLU A 3 -5.49 -31.15 3.12
C GLU A 3 -4.78 -30.13 4.04
N ALA A 4 -4.37 -28.98 3.50
CA ALA A 4 -3.78 -27.89 4.30
C ALA A 4 -4.35 -26.50 3.94
N ILE A 5 -5.44 -26.45 3.18
CA ILE A 5 -6.21 -25.22 2.91
C ILE A 5 -7.55 -25.34 3.64
N ALA A 6 -7.50 -25.42 4.96
CA ALA A 6 -8.69 -25.29 5.80
C ALA A 6 -8.43 -24.17 6.82
N LEU A 7 -8.85 -22.97 6.42
CA LEU A 7 -9.22 -21.81 7.22
C LEU A 7 -8.61 -21.66 8.63
N PRO A 8 -7.78 -20.64 8.90
CA PRO A 8 -7.68 -20.09 10.24
C PRO A 8 -8.96 -19.31 10.58
N THR A 9 -9.86 -20.01 11.26
CA THR A 9 -10.96 -19.47 12.05
C THR A 9 -10.38 -18.80 13.30
N SER A 10 -9.87 -17.58 13.17
CA SER A 10 -9.53 -16.75 14.34
C SER A 10 -9.50 -15.27 13.98
N VAL A 11 -10.67 -14.71 13.66
CA VAL A 11 -10.95 -13.29 13.84
C VAL A 11 -12.20 -13.18 14.69
N SER A 12 -12.02 -13.30 16.00
CA SER A 12 -13.05 -12.93 16.97
C SER A 12 -12.41 -12.32 18.21
N GLU A 13 -11.88 -11.11 18.03
CA GLU A 13 -11.73 -10.03 19.01
C GLU A 13 -11.91 -8.75 18.16
N GLY A 14 -12.86 -7.84 18.33
CA GLY A 14 -14.04 -7.69 19.18
C GLY A 14 -14.68 -6.37 18.73
N GLY A 15 -15.99 -6.38 18.47
CA GLY A 15 -16.75 -5.21 18.00
C GLY A 15 -17.15 -5.32 16.52
N ASP A 16 -18.43 -5.56 16.27
CA ASP A 16 -19.16 -5.35 15.01
C ASP A 16 -18.31 -5.15 13.73
N GLY A 17 -17.59 -6.17 13.29
CA GLY A 17 -16.81 -6.11 12.04
C GLY A 17 -17.67 -6.17 10.77
N ARG A 18 -18.95 -6.52 10.89
CA ARG A 18 -19.90 -6.56 9.76
C ARG A 18 -20.17 -5.15 9.22
N PRO A 19 -20.53 -4.14 10.02
CA PRO A 19 -20.68 -2.78 9.52
C PRO A 19 -19.36 -2.19 9.03
N PHE A 20 -18.20 -2.52 9.62
CA PHE A 20 -16.90 -2.05 9.11
C PHE A 20 -16.56 -2.59 7.72
N ARG A 21 -16.79 -3.89 7.48
CA ARG A 21 -16.59 -4.50 6.15
C ARG A 21 -17.56 -3.91 5.12
N VAL A 22 -18.82 -3.72 5.52
CA VAL A 22 -19.83 -3.10 4.65
C VAL A 22 -19.47 -1.64 4.35
N SER A 23 -19.07 -0.86 5.35
CA SER A 23 -18.65 0.54 5.16
C SER A 23 -17.41 0.63 4.29
N ALA A 24 -16.42 -0.24 4.48
CA ALA A 24 -15.23 -0.28 3.63
C ALA A 24 -15.60 -0.62 2.17
N THR A 25 -16.54 -1.54 1.97
CA THR A 25 -17.03 -1.90 0.63
C THR A 25 -17.77 -0.73 -0.03
N ILE A 26 -18.63 -0.04 0.72
CA ILE A 26 -19.37 1.13 0.24
C ILE A 26 -18.39 2.26 -0.13
N VAL A 27 -17.42 2.56 0.73
CA VAL A 27 -16.39 3.58 0.47
C VAL A 27 -15.56 3.20 -0.77
N SER A 28 -15.18 1.93 -0.91
CA SER A 28 -14.47 1.44 -2.09
C SER A 28 -15.30 1.61 -3.37
N LEU A 29 -16.61 1.31 -3.32
CA LEU A 29 -17.52 1.47 -4.47
C LEU A 29 -17.70 2.94 -4.85
N ILE A 30 -17.86 3.83 -3.87
CA ILE A 30 -17.96 5.28 -4.09
C ILE A 30 -16.66 5.81 -4.69
N GLY A 31 -15.51 5.39 -4.16
CA GLY A 31 -14.20 5.77 -4.69
C GLY A 31 -14.00 5.31 -6.13
N ALA A 32 -14.35 4.06 -6.44
CA ALA A 32 -14.29 3.52 -7.80
C ALA A 32 -15.25 4.27 -8.74
N PHE A 33 -16.47 4.59 -8.29
CA PHE A 33 -17.44 5.35 -9.09
C PHE A 33 -16.96 6.77 -9.38
N ALA A 34 -16.44 7.47 -8.36
CA ALA A 34 -15.87 8.80 -8.54
C ALA A 34 -14.73 8.79 -9.57
N MET A 35 -13.77 7.86 -9.43
CA MET A 35 -12.68 7.67 -10.38
C MET A 35 -13.18 7.36 -11.80
N ALA A 36 -14.22 6.53 -11.95
CA ALA A 36 -14.79 6.20 -13.25
C ALA A 36 -15.46 7.39 -13.95
N VAL A 37 -16.00 8.36 -13.19
CA VAL A 37 -16.64 9.56 -13.75
C VAL A 37 -15.62 10.65 -14.09
N THR A 38 -14.55 10.80 -13.31
CA THR A 38 -13.53 11.85 -13.55
C THR A 38 -12.50 11.48 -14.60
N PHE A 39 -12.10 10.21 -14.72
CA PHE A 39 -11.04 9.80 -15.64
C PHE A 39 -11.62 9.22 -16.93
N LYS A 40 -11.50 9.95 -18.04
CA LYS A 40 -11.82 9.44 -19.38
C LYS A 40 -10.76 8.48 -19.92
N ASP A 41 -9.51 8.61 -19.47
CA ASP A 41 -8.37 7.81 -19.93
C ASP A 41 -7.96 6.77 -18.89
N LEU A 42 -8.44 5.54 -19.07
CA LEU A 42 -8.11 4.38 -18.23
C LEU A 42 -6.60 4.04 -18.23
N SER A 43 -5.90 4.37 -19.32
CA SER A 43 -4.45 4.14 -19.46
C SER A 43 -3.64 4.93 -18.42
N VAL A 44 -4.02 6.18 -18.17
CA VAL A 44 -3.39 7.07 -17.20
C VAL A 44 -3.60 6.53 -15.77
N LEU A 45 -4.81 6.05 -15.46
CA LEU A 45 -5.09 5.40 -14.16
C LEU A 45 -4.28 4.12 -13.97
N MET A 46 -4.19 3.26 -14.98
CA MET A 46 -3.45 1.99 -14.89
C MET A 46 -1.95 2.23 -14.70
N GLY A 47 -1.37 3.19 -15.42
CA GLY A 47 0.02 3.61 -15.23
C GLY A 47 0.27 4.18 -13.83
N PHE A 48 -0.63 5.01 -13.33
CA PHE A 48 -0.50 5.65 -12.03
C PHE A 48 -0.59 4.68 -10.86
N VAL A 49 -1.66 3.87 -10.83
CA VAL A 49 -1.89 2.90 -9.77
C VAL A 49 -0.83 1.81 -9.82
N GLY A 50 -0.42 1.38 -11.02
CA GLY A 50 0.66 0.42 -11.20
C GLY A 50 1.99 0.93 -10.67
N ALA A 51 2.42 2.13 -11.09
CA ALA A 51 3.68 2.71 -10.64
C ALA A 51 3.68 3.05 -9.15
N THR A 52 2.61 3.66 -8.64
CA THR A 52 2.48 3.99 -7.22
C THR A 52 2.45 2.73 -6.35
N GLY A 53 1.71 1.72 -6.78
CA GLY A 53 1.65 0.43 -6.09
C GLY A 53 3.00 -0.28 -6.08
N ASP A 54 3.71 -0.32 -7.22
CA ASP A 54 5.03 -0.92 -7.32
C ASP A 54 6.05 -0.21 -6.43
N ILE A 55 6.08 1.13 -6.45
CA ILE A 55 6.98 1.92 -5.60
C ILE A 55 6.69 1.67 -4.11
N MET A 56 5.42 1.59 -3.74
CA MET A 56 5.04 1.33 -2.35
C MET A 56 5.45 -0.08 -1.90
N LEU A 57 5.31 -1.09 -2.77
CA LEU A 57 5.70 -2.46 -2.44
C LEU A 57 7.22 -2.65 -2.46
N ASN A 58 7.93 -2.09 -3.44
CA ASN A 58 9.38 -2.28 -3.60
C ASN A 58 10.21 -1.40 -2.67
N PHE A 59 9.73 -0.22 -2.28
CA PHE A 59 10.49 0.70 -1.42
C PHE A 59 9.91 0.85 -0.01
N ALA A 60 8.57 0.94 0.14
CA ALA A 60 7.98 1.20 1.46
C ALA A 60 7.95 -0.05 2.35
N VAL A 61 7.69 -1.24 1.80
CA VAL A 61 7.69 -2.49 2.56
C VAL A 61 9.07 -2.80 3.13
N PRO A 62 10.14 -2.98 2.32
CA PRO A 62 11.48 -3.20 2.86
C PRO A 62 12.02 -2.02 3.66
N GLY A 63 11.65 -0.77 3.33
CA GLY A 63 11.98 0.42 4.11
C GLY A 63 11.40 0.38 5.54
N MET A 64 10.12 0.03 5.69
CA MET A 64 9.50 -0.16 7.01
C MET A 64 10.12 -1.31 7.78
N PHE A 65 10.38 -2.45 7.13
CA PHE A 65 11.06 -3.58 7.77
C PHE A 65 12.47 -3.23 8.27
N LEU A 66 13.25 -2.49 7.47
CA LEU A 66 14.59 -2.04 7.89
C LEU A 66 14.54 -1.03 9.05
N ILE A 67 13.52 -0.18 9.11
CA ILE A 67 13.31 0.75 10.23
C ILE A 67 12.95 -0.04 11.51
N GLU A 68 12.04 -1.01 11.42
CA GLU A 68 11.59 -1.89 12.52
C GLU A 68 12.73 -2.78 13.05
N VAL A 69 13.57 -3.31 12.15
CA VAL A 69 14.77 -4.07 12.54
C VAL A 69 15.82 -3.14 13.12
N GLY A 70 16.04 -1.97 12.50
CA GLY A 70 17.00 -0.95 12.95
C GLY A 70 16.69 -0.37 14.34
N THR A 71 15.42 -0.23 14.71
CA THR A 71 15.00 0.14 16.08
C THR A 71 15.29 -0.97 17.08
N LYS A 72 15.10 -2.24 16.71
CA LYS A 72 15.41 -3.39 17.56
C LYS A 72 16.91 -3.66 17.74
N THR A 73 17.73 -3.44 16.70
CA THR A 73 19.18 -3.68 16.75
C THR A 73 20.00 -2.45 17.22
N ASN A 74 19.35 -1.30 17.51
CA ASN A 74 19.98 -0.01 17.82
C ASN A 74 21.11 0.41 16.85
N ASP A 75 21.04 -0.04 15.60
CA ASP A 75 22.10 0.15 14.63
C ASP A 75 21.77 1.37 13.75
N ARG A 76 22.50 2.45 13.98
CA ARG A 76 22.22 3.78 13.40
C ARG A 76 22.33 3.80 11.87
N ARG A 77 23.14 2.89 11.30
CA ARG A 77 23.27 2.72 9.84
C ARG A 77 22.02 2.09 9.21
N SER A 78 21.42 1.10 9.89
CA SER A 78 20.24 0.40 9.38
C SER A 78 19.00 1.31 9.41
N LYS A 79 18.84 2.11 10.48
CA LYS A 79 17.81 3.17 10.56
C LYS A 79 17.98 4.21 9.44
N TRP A 80 19.21 4.62 9.15
CA TRP A 80 19.48 5.62 8.11
C TRP A 80 19.22 5.07 6.71
N LEU A 81 19.61 3.82 6.42
CA LEU A 81 19.30 3.14 5.17
C LEU A 81 17.79 2.95 4.96
N GLY A 82 17.07 2.55 6.01
CA GLY A 82 15.60 2.44 5.96
C GLY A 82 14.93 3.80 5.70
N SER A 83 15.39 4.86 6.37
CA SER A 83 14.89 6.22 6.13
C SER A 83 15.21 6.71 4.71
N PHE A 84 16.39 6.40 4.19
CA PHE A 84 16.79 6.77 2.83
C PHE A 84 15.89 6.08 1.79
N LEU A 85 15.67 4.76 1.93
CA LEU A 85 14.78 3.99 1.05
C LEU A 85 13.36 4.55 1.02
N LEU A 86 12.83 4.96 2.18
CA LEU A 86 11.50 5.55 2.29
C LEU A 86 11.45 6.92 1.59
N ILE A 87 12.46 7.78 1.81
CA ILE A 87 12.56 9.09 1.15
C ILE A 87 12.69 8.92 -0.37
N THR A 88 13.55 8.01 -0.85
CA THR A 88 13.69 7.75 -2.29
C THR A 88 12.40 7.20 -2.90
N GLY A 89 11.68 6.34 -2.19
CA GLY A 89 10.37 5.84 -2.61
C GLY A 89 9.34 6.97 -2.74
N ILE A 90 9.29 7.89 -1.77
CA ILE A 90 8.41 9.07 -1.82
C ILE A 90 8.78 9.97 -3.00
N VAL A 91 10.06 10.24 -3.23
CA VAL A 91 10.52 11.06 -4.36
C VAL A 91 10.15 10.41 -5.69
N MET A 92 10.37 9.10 -5.85
CA MET A 92 9.95 8.39 -7.07
C MET A 92 8.44 8.41 -7.25
N ALA A 93 7.65 8.30 -6.18
CA ALA A 93 6.20 8.39 -6.25
C ALA A 93 5.73 9.77 -6.72
N ILE A 94 6.33 10.85 -6.20
CA ILE A 94 6.02 12.23 -6.61
C ILE A 94 6.41 12.46 -8.08
N LEU A 95 7.59 12.00 -8.50
CA LEU A 95 8.04 12.09 -9.90
C LEU A 95 7.12 11.31 -10.84
N SER A 96 6.67 10.12 -10.43
CA SER A 96 5.69 9.33 -11.17
C SER A 96 4.34 10.04 -11.29
N LEU A 97 3.93 10.78 -10.25
CA LEU A 97 2.67 11.51 -10.23
C LEU A 97 2.72 12.74 -11.16
N ILE A 98 3.86 13.44 -11.18
CA ILE A 98 4.13 14.57 -12.07
C ILE A 98 4.24 14.11 -13.53
N GLY A 99 5.01 13.05 -13.81
CA GLY A 99 5.20 12.53 -15.17
C GLY A 99 3.95 11.91 -15.80
N LEU A 100 2.90 11.70 -15.01
CA LEU A 100 1.61 11.19 -15.45
C LEU A 100 0.55 12.29 -15.61
N LEU A 101 0.78 13.46 -14.99
CA LEU A 101 -0.02 14.68 -15.13
C LEU A 101 0.50 15.63 -16.22
N ALA A 102 1.79 15.53 -16.58
CA ALA A 102 2.44 16.28 -17.66
C ALA A 102 2.29 15.57 -19.01
#